data_AF-A0A5D2NR06-F1
#
_entry.id   AF-A0A5D2NR06-F1
#
_cell.length_a   1.000
_cell.length_b   1.000
_cell.length_c   1.000
_cell.angle_alpha   90.00
_cell.angle_beta   90.00
_cell.angle_gamma   90.00
#
_symmetry.space_group_name_H-M   'P 1'
#
loop_
_entity.id
_entity.type
_entity.pdbx_description
1 polymer ?
#
loop_
_entity_poly.entity_id
_entity_poly.type
_entity_poly.pdbx_seq_one_letter_code
_entity_poly.pdbx_strand_id
1 'polypeptide(L)'
;MKWFFALLIGIGTGFAAVFINISVENFAGWKFSLTFNIIQKSYLAGCLIYILINLALVFSSVSIITQFAPAAAGSGIPEIKGYLNGIDIPGILLLRTLIGKIFGSIGSVGGGLALGKEGPLVHTGACIASLLGQGGSTKYHISSRWLQGFKSDRDRHGLVTCGCAAGVAAAFRAPVGGVLFALEEVTSWWRSQLMWRVFFTSAIVAVVVCAAMEWCKSGNCGHFGLGGFIIWDISGGQEDYSFEELLPMAVIGVIGGLLGALFNQLTIYVTRWRRNYLHKKGNRVKVHIYSYRHTYIFR
;
A
#
# COMPACT_ATOMS: atom_id res chain seq x y z
N MET A 1 14.66 23.60 -3.29
CA MET A 1 14.73 22.22 -3.83
C MET A 1 13.95 21.19 -3.01
N LYS A 2 14.31 20.85 -1.76
CA LYS A 2 13.62 19.78 -0.98
C LYS A 2 12.08 19.90 -0.92
N TRP A 3 11.56 21.10 -0.74
CA TRP A 3 10.11 21.38 -0.74
C TRP A 3 9.43 21.15 -2.09
N PHE A 4 10.12 21.42 -3.20
CA PHE A 4 9.61 21.14 -4.53
C PHE A 4 9.50 19.63 -4.79
N PHE A 5 10.49 18.85 -4.38
CA PHE A 5 10.41 17.39 -4.43
C PHE A 5 9.32 16.85 -3.51
N ALA A 6 9.17 17.41 -2.32
CA ALA A 6 8.06 17.08 -1.41
C ALA A 6 6.70 17.30 -2.11
N LEU A 7 6.54 18.43 -2.83
CA LEU A 7 5.34 18.71 -3.63
C LEU A 7 5.12 17.65 -4.72
N LEU A 8 6.15 17.35 -5.52
CA LEU A 8 6.06 16.35 -6.59
C LEU A 8 5.75 14.95 -6.07
N ILE A 9 6.31 14.56 -4.91
CA ILE A 9 6.02 13.29 -4.25
C ILE A 9 4.56 13.22 -3.83
N GLY A 10 4.03 14.29 -3.23
CA GLY A 10 2.63 14.35 -2.83
C GLY A 10 1.68 14.23 -4.03
N ILE A 11 1.95 14.99 -5.10
CA ILE A 11 1.16 14.93 -6.34
C ILE A 11 1.23 13.54 -6.98
N GLY A 12 2.45 13.00 -7.17
CA GLY A 12 2.65 11.70 -7.80
C GLY A 12 2.01 10.55 -7.01
N THR A 13 2.14 10.57 -5.68
CA THR A 13 1.52 9.55 -4.81
C THR A 13 0.00 9.68 -4.80
N GLY A 14 -0.54 10.90 -4.78
CA GLY A 14 -1.97 11.16 -4.90
C GLY A 14 -2.56 10.63 -6.19
N PHE A 15 -1.94 10.91 -7.35
CA PHE A 15 -2.37 10.37 -8.63
C PHE A 15 -2.27 8.85 -8.71
N ALA A 16 -1.18 8.26 -8.21
CA ALA A 16 -1.04 6.81 -8.17
C ALA A 16 -2.13 6.16 -7.30
N ALA A 17 -2.47 6.78 -6.16
CA ALA A 17 -3.53 6.32 -5.30
C ALA A 17 -4.89 6.41 -6.00
N VAL A 18 -5.24 7.57 -6.56
CA VAL A 18 -6.49 7.76 -7.32
C VAL A 18 -6.61 6.73 -8.44
N PHE A 19 -5.55 6.50 -9.21
CA PHE A 19 -5.52 5.51 -10.27
C PHE A 19 -5.80 4.08 -9.76
N ILE A 20 -5.14 3.66 -8.67
CA ILE A 20 -5.39 2.35 -8.05
C ILE A 20 -6.85 2.22 -7.62
N ASN A 21 -7.40 3.23 -6.95
CA ASN A 21 -8.76 3.19 -6.44
C ASN A 21 -9.79 3.16 -7.59
N ILE A 22 -9.67 4.04 -8.59
CA ILE A 22 -10.52 4.05 -9.79
C ILE A 22 -10.51 2.68 -10.46
N SER A 23 -9.33 2.08 -10.61
CA SER A 23 -9.19 0.78 -11.26
C SER A 23 -9.87 -0.32 -10.44
N VAL A 24 -9.60 -0.39 -9.14
CA VAL A 24 -10.18 -1.40 -8.24
C VAL A 24 -11.71 -1.28 -8.18
N GLU A 25 -12.24 -0.08 -7.99
CA GLU A 25 -13.68 0.16 -7.89
C GLU A 25 -14.40 -0.16 -9.21
N ASN A 26 -13.82 0.18 -10.36
CA ASN A 26 -14.42 -0.18 -11.65
C ASN A 26 -14.37 -1.69 -11.93
N PHE A 27 -13.25 -2.38 -11.63
CA PHE A 27 -13.18 -3.84 -11.76
C PHE A 27 -14.17 -4.54 -10.82
N ALA A 28 -14.27 -4.08 -9.57
CA ALA A 28 -15.24 -4.61 -8.62
C ALA A 28 -16.68 -4.33 -9.06
N GLY A 29 -16.99 -3.10 -9.48
CA GLY A 29 -18.31 -2.69 -9.94
C GLY A 29 -18.79 -3.48 -11.15
N TRP A 30 -17.94 -3.64 -12.17
CA TRP A 30 -18.26 -4.47 -13.34
C TRP A 30 -18.46 -5.94 -12.98
N LYS A 31 -17.58 -6.50 -12.13
CA LYS A 31 -17.72 -7.87 -11.64
C LYS A 31 -19.06 -8.07 -10.94
N PHE A 32 -19.42 -7.21 -10.00
CA PHE A 32 -20.67 -7.33 -9.26
C PHE A 32 -21.88 -7.11 -10.15
N SER A 33 -21.90 -6.08 -10.99
CA SER A 33 -23.00 -5.81 -11.93
C SER A 33 -23.27 -6.99 -12.86
N LEU A 34 -22.21 -7.54 -13.47
CA LEU A 34 -22.33 -8.69 -14.35
C LEU A 34 -22.81 -9.94 -13.59
N THR A 35 -22.27 -10.19 -12.40
CA THR A 35 -22.68 -11.33 -11.57
C THR A 35 -24.15 -11.23 -11.16
N PHE A 36 -24.60 -10.05 -10.69
CA PHE A 36 -25.99 -9.84 -10.29
C PHE A 36 -26.96 -10.03 -11.47
N ASN A 37 -26.64 -9.50 -12.65
CA ASN A 37 -27.49 -9.65 -13.85
C ASN A 37 -27.69 -11.13 -14.25
N ILE A 38 -26.70 -11.98 -14.00
CA ILE A 38 -26.75 -13.41 -14.36
C ILE A 38 -27.39 -14.24 -13.25
N ILE A 39 -27.15 -13.91 -11.98
CA ILE A 39 -27.80 -14.57 -10.84
C ILE A 39 -29.32 -14.47 -10.94
N GLN A 40 -29.86 -13.35 -11.41
CA GLN A 40 -31.30 -13.18 -11.63
C GLN A 40 -31.88 -14.18 -12.64
N LYS A 41 -31.07 -14.73 -13.56
CA LYS A 41 -31.49 -15.73 -14.55
C LYS A 41 -31.18 -17.16 -14.08
N SER A 42 -30.00 -17.37 -13.50
CA SER A 42 -29.57 -18.67 -12.98
C SER A 42 -28.48 -18.49 -11.92
N TYR A 43 -28.74 -19.02 -10.72
CA TYR A 43 -27.80 -18.99 -9.60
C TYR A 43 -26.47 -19.69 -9.93
N LEU A 44 -26.53 -20.85 -10.59
CA LEU A 44 -25.33 -21.66 -10.86
C LEU A 44 -24.42 -20.98 -11.89
N ALA A 45 -24.99 -20.42 -12.95
CA ALA A 45 -24.25 -19.65 -13.94
C ALA A 45 -23.61 -18.39 -13.34
N GLY A 46 -24.32 -17.70 -12.45
CA GLY A 46 -23.80 -16.54 -11.71
C GLY A 46 -22.60 -16.89 -10.82
N CYS A 47 -22.71 -17.98 -10.05
CA CYS A 47 -21.61 -18.47 -9.21
C CYS A 47 -20.36 -18.84 -10.04
N LEU A 48 -20.53 -19.55 -11.16
CA LEU A 48 -19.41 -19.92 -12.04
C LEU A 48 -18.69 -18.70 -12.59
N ILE A 49 -19.44 -17.70 -13.07
CA ILE A 49 -18.86 -16.49 -13.64
C ILE A 49 -18.15 -15.66 -12.58
N TYR A 50 -18.71 -15.57 -11.37
CA TYR A 50 -18.06 -14.92 -10.24
C TYR A 50 -16.69 -15.55 -9.91
N ILE A 51 -16.64 -16.89 -9.86
CA ILE A 51 -15.40 -17.64 -9.62
C ILE A 51 -14.40 -17.41 -10.75
N LEU A 52 -14.83 -17.47 -12.02
CA LEU A 52 -13.95 -17.29 -13.17
C LEU A 52 -13.34 -15.89 -13.24
N ILE A 53 -14.13 -14.84 -12.98
CA ILE A 53 -13.64 -13.45 -12.97
C ILE A 53 -12.62 -13.26 -11.84
N ASN A 54 -12.92 -13.73 -10.63
CA ASN A 54 -11.98 -13.64 -9.51
C ASN A 54 -10.69 -14.42 -9.81
N LEU A 55 -10.80 -15.63 -10.37
CA LEU A 55 -9.64 -16.44 -10.72
C LEU A 55 -8.77 -15.75 -11.77
N ALA A 56 -9.38 -15.17 -12.81
CA ALA A 56 -8.66 -14.45 -13.86
C ALA A 56 -7.92 -13.22 -13.31
N LEU A 57 -8.58 -12.39 -12.49
CA LEU A 57 -7.96 -11.22 -11.87
C LEU A 57 -6.82 -11.61 -10.92
N VAL A 58 -7.03 -12.60 -10.04
CA VAL A 58 -5.99 -13.07 -9.13
C VAL A 58 -4.83 -13.70 -9.90
N PHE A 59 -5.10 -14.55 -10.89
CA PHE A 59 -4.04 -15.19 -11.69
C PHE A 59 -3.20 -14.15 -12.44
N SER A 60 -3.83 -13.11 -13.00
CA SER A 60 -3.11 -12.00 -13.63
C SER A 60 -2.17 -11.30 -12.63
N SER A 61 -2.64 -11.00 -11.43
CA SER A 61 -1.84 -10.34 -10.38
C SER A 61 -0.65 -11.21 -9.93
N VAL A 62 -0.88 -12.52 -9.76
CA VAL A 62 0.15 -13.48 -9.38
C VAL A 62 1.19 -13.62 -10.49
N SER A 63 0.77 -13.66 -11.76
CA SER A 63 1.68 -13.73 -12.90
C SER A 63 2.58 -12.50 -12.98
N ILE A 64 2.01 -11.30 -12.81
CA ILE A 64 2.76 -10.03 -12.78
C ILE A 64 3.79 -10.05 -11.63
N ILE A 65 3.40 -10.42 -10.42
CA ILE A 65 4.33 -10.42 -9.28
C ILE A 65 5.42 -11.49 -9.43
N THR A 66 5.06 -12.71 -9.83
CA THR A 66 6.02 -13.82 -9.88
C THR A 66 6.99 -13.75 -11.04
N GLN A 67 6.55 -13.29 -12.22
CA GLN A 67 7.39 -13.23 -13.42
C GLN A 67 8.02 -11.84 -13.62
N PHE A 68 7.27 -10.77 -13.35
CA PHE A 68 7.72 -9.40 -13.61
C PHE A 68 8.32 -8.72 -12.39
N ALA A 69 7.76 -8.79 -11.19
CA ALA A 69 8.32 -8.04 -10.05
C ALA A 69 8.25 -8.83 -8.73
N PRO A 70 9.15 -9.82 -8.51
CA PRO A 70 9.08 -10.65 -7.31
C PRO A 70 9.34 -9.85 -6.02
N ALA A 71 10.11 -8.76 -6.10
CA ALA A 71 10.33 -7.82 -5.00
C ALA A 71 9.07 -7.01 -4.62
N ALA A 72 8.02 -7.03 -5.44
CA ALA A 72 6.76 -6.35 -5.15
C ALA A 72 5.81 -7.17 -4.25
N ALA A 73 6.12 -8.43 -3.95
CA ALA A 73 5.26 -9.30 -3.15
C ALA A 73 4.98 -8.73 -1.73
N GLY A 74 3.78 -8.96 -1.21
CA GLY A 74 3.36 -8.48 0.13
C GLY A 74 3.09 -6.98 0.18
N SER A 75 3.07 -6.40 1.39
CA SER A 75 2.75 -4.98 1.60
C SER A 75 3.88 -4.04 1.16
N GLY A 76 5.16 -4.41 1.37
CA GLY A 76 6.29 -3.51 1.16
C GLY A 76 6.70 -2.69 2.39
N ILE A 77 5.87 -2.64 3.45
CA ILE A 77 6.17 -1.87 4.67
C ILE A 77 7.43 -2.41 5.39
N PRO A 78 7.57 -3.74 5.64
CA PRO A 78 8.78 -4.27 6.28
C PRO A 78 10.06 -3.95 5.50
N GLU A 79 9.99 -3.96 4.17
CA GLU A 79 11.14 -3.71 3.31
C GLU A 79 11.55 -2.23 3.32
N ILE A 80 10.57 -1.32 3.35
CA ILE A 80 10.83 0.11 3.54
C ILE A 80 11.36 0.42 4.94
N LYS A 81 10.84 -0.24 5.98
CA LYS A 81 11.39 -0.17 7.35
C LYS A 81 12.85 -0.62 7.37
N GLY A 82 13.19 -1.71 6.67
CA GLY A 82 14.57 -2.15 6.47
C GLY A 82 15.44 -1.09 5.78
N TYR A 83 14.96 -0.54 4.67
CA TYR A 83 15.66 0.50 3.91
C TYR A 83 15.98 1.74 4.73
N LEU A 84 15.00 2.26 5.50
CA LEU A 84 15.20 3.46 6.32
C LEU A 84 16.07 3.20 7.55
N ASN A 85 16.15 1.95 8.02
CA ASN A 85 17.12 1.51 9.02
C ASN A 85 18.53 1.24 8.45
N GLY A 86 18.76 1.51 7.16
CA GLY A 86 20.08 1.42 6.53
C GLY A 86 20.38 0.10 5.83
N ILE A 87 19.39 -0.80 5.69
CA ILE A 87 19.55 -2.05 4.95
C ILE A 87 19.16 -1.84 3.49
N ASP A 88 20.12 -1.87 2.57
CA ASP A 88 19.81 -1.79 1.15
C ASP A 88 19.29 -3.12 0.60
N ILE A 89 18.01 -3.17 0.24
CA ILE A 89 17.35 -4.35 -0.32
C ILE A 89 17.31 -4.22 -1.85
N PRO A 90 17.99 -5.10 -2.60
CA PRO A 90 18.13 -4.94 -4.03
C PRO A 90 16.78 -5.10 -4.72
N GLY A 91 16.44 -4.15 -5.59
CA GLY A 91 15.21 -4.21 -6.37
C GLY A 91 13.98 -3.59 -5.71
N ILE A 92 14.05 -3.10 -4.46
CA ILE A 92 12.86 -2.70 -3.71
C ILE A 92 12.24 -1.37 -4.23
N LEU A 93 13.06 -0.36 -4.51
CA LEU A 93 12.63 0.97 -4.97
C LEU A 93 12.68 1.17 -6.50
N LEU A 94 12.76 0.08 -7.29
CA LEU A 94 12.85 0.18 -8.74
C LEU A 94 11.49 0.49 -9.38
N LEU A 95 11.51 1.18 -10.53
CA LEU A 95 10.31 1.43 -11.35
C LEU A 95 9.57 0.13 -11.72
N ARG A 96 10.31 -0.95 -11.98
CA ARG A 96 9.75 -2.30 -12.21
C ARG A 96 8.88 -2.76 -11.04
N THR A 97 9.35 -2.52 -9.81
CA THR A 97 8.66 -2.89 -8.58
C THR A 97 7.44 -1.99 -8.35
N LEU A 98 7.55 -0.68 -8.61
CA LEU A 98 6.41 0.25 -8.59
C LEU A 98 5.27 -0.22 -9.51
N ILE A 99 5.58 -0.49 -10.78
CA ILE A 99 4.61 -0.96 -11.78
C ILE A 99 3.99 -2.28 -11.33
N GLY A 100 4.81 -3.25 -10.92
CA GLY A 100 4.32 -4.54 -10.43
C GLY A 100 3.45 -4.43 -9.19
N LYS A 101 3.75 -3.46 -8.29
CA LYS A 101 2.97 -3.20 -7.07
C LYS A 101 1.59 -2.63 -7.40
N ILE A 102 1.52 -1.67 -8.32
CA ILE A 102 0.27 -1.02 -8.75
C ILE A 102 -0.66 -2.05 -9.41
N PHE A 103 -0.20 -2.76 -10.44
CA PHE A 103 -1.06 -3.71 -11.14
C PHE A 103 -1.34 -4.98 -10.31
N GLY A 104 -0.38 -5.40 -9.48
CA GLY A 104 -0.57 -6.50 -8.54
C GLY A 104 -1.61 -6.19 -7.46
N SER A 105 -1.65 -4.96 -6.93
CA SER A 105 -2.66 -4.55 -5.96
C SER A 105 -4.04 -4.43 -6.59
N ILE A 106 -4.14 -3.87 -7.81
CA ILE A 106 -5.41 -3.77 -8.54
C ILE A 106 -6.04 -5.15 -8.76
N GLY A 107 -5.29 -6.11 -9.30
CA GLY A 107 -5.82 -7.44 -9.60
C GLY A 107 -6.13 -8.27 -8.35
N SER A 108 -5.34 -8.12 -7.27
CA SER A 108 -5.57 -8.85 -6.02
C SER A 108 -6.79 -8.35 -5.24
N VAL A 109 -6.97 -7.04 -5.12
CA VAL A 109 -8.14 -6.43 -4.45
C VAL A 109 -9.38 -6.53 -5.33
N GLY A 110 -9.29 -6.21 -6.63
CA GLY A 110 -10.40 -6.38 -7.58
C GLY A 110 -10.87 -7.83 -7.70
N GLY A 111 -9.93 -8.78 -7.60
CA GLY A 111 -10.19 -10.23 -7.56
C GLY A 111 -10.83 -10.75 -6.27
N GLY A 112 -11.09 -9.88 -5.28
CA GLY A 112 -11.83 -10.24 -4.06
C GLY A 112 -11.04 -11.04 -3.03
N LEU A 113 -9.70 -11.01 -3.08
CA LEU A 113 -8.90 -11.55 -1.97
C LEU A 113 -9.12 -10.70 -0.72
N ALA A 114 -9.03 -11.32 0.45
CA ALA A 114 -9.09 -10.63 1.75
C ALA A 114 -7.80 -9.82 2.01
N LEU A 115 -7.57 -8.79 1.19
CA LEU A 115 -6.38 -7.96 1.14
C LEU A 115 -6.80 -6.48 0.96
N GLY A 116 -5.99 -5.57 1.49
CA GLY A 116 -6.14 -4.13 1.28
C GLY A 116 -5.12 -3.57 0.27
N LYS A 117 -5.45 -2.42 -0.32
CA LYS A 117 -4.57 -1.60 -1.19
C LYS A 117 -3.73 -0.60 -0.38
N GLU A 118 -4.11 -0.38 0.88
CA GLU A 118 -3.60 0.59 1.83
C GLU A 118 -2.10 0.37 2.12
N GLY A 119 -1.68 -0.87 2.39
CA GLY A 119 -0.28 -1.23 2.61
C GLY A 119 0.61 -1.03 1.37
N PRO A 120 0.24 -1.58 0.19
CA PRO A 120 0.92 -1.31 -1.08
C PRO A 120 1.05 0.18 -1.45
N LEU A 121 0.09 1.04 -1.05
CA LEU A 121 0.17 2.48 -1.29
C LEU A 121 1.35 3.14 -0.57
N VAL A 122 1.67 2.71 0.66
CA VAL A 122 2.86 3.18 1.40
C VAL A 122 4.15 2.90 0.62
N HIS A 123 4.28 1.68 0.09
CA HIS A 123 5.44 1.29 -0.71
C HIS A 123 5.46 2.01 -2.08
N THR A 124 4.30 2.23 -2.68
CA THR A 124 4.15 2.98 -3.94
C THR A 124 4.67 4.41 -3.78
N GLY A 125 4.27 5.10 -2.70
CA GLY A 125 4.76 6.44 -2.38
C GLY A 125 6.27 6.48 -2.10
N ALA A 126 6.80 5.48 -1.40
CA ALA A 126 8.24 5.31 -1.19
C ALA A 126 9.02 5.13 -2.52
N CYS A 127 8.49 4.32 -3.45
CA CYS A 127 9.08 4.12 -4.78
C CYS A 127 9.07 5.42 -5.60
N ILE A 128 7.96 6.15 -5.61
CA ILE A 128 7.84 7.45 -6.30
C ILE A 128 8.86 8.44 -5.74
N ALA A 129 8.97 8.53 -4.41
CA ALA A 129 9.95 9.38 -3.74
C ALA A 129 11.39 9.02 -4.09
N SER A 130 11.71 7.72 -4.13
CA SER A 130 13.03 7.23 -4.48
C SER A 130 13.38 7.53 -5.94
N LEU A 131 12.46 7.30 -6.88
CA LEU A 131 12.65 7.57 -8.31
C LEU A 131 12.82 9.06 -8.58
N LEU A 132 12.02 9.92 -7.93
CA LEU A 132 12.18 11.36 -8.02
C LEU A 132 13.52 11.81 -7.42
N GLY A 133 13.90 11.30 -6.24
CA GLY A 133 15.14 11.66 -5.55
C GLY A 133 16.42 11.21 -6.26
N GLN A 134 16.39 10.10 -6.99
CA GLN A 134 17.53 9.59 -7.79
C GLN A 134 17.61 10.21 -9.19
N GLY A 135 16.56 10.92 -9.61
CA GLY A 135 16.47 11.52 -10.94
C GLY A 135 16.11 10.59 -12.09
N GLY A 136 15.37 9.54 -11.75
CA GLY A 136 14.79 8.57 -12.66
C GLY A 136 15.27 7.15 -12.39
N SER A 137 15.12 6.26 -13.36
CA SER A 137 15.47 4.86 -13.20
C SER A 137 16.83 4.56 -13.81
N THR A 138 17.81 4.26 -12.96
CA THR A 138 19.17 3.86 -13.38
C THR A 138 19.16 2.68 -14.35
N LYS A 139 18.17 1.78 -14.23
CA LYS A 139 18.03 0.60 -15.10
C LYS A 139 17.57 0.92 -16.53
N TYR A 140 16.81 1.99 -16.72
CA TYR A 140 16.27 2.38 -18.03
C TYR A 140 17.03 3.55 -18.67
N HIS A 141 18.17 3.96 -18.09
CA HIS A 141 18.94 5.14 -18.51
C HIS A 141 18.12 6.45 -18.60
N ILE A 142 16.95 6.50 -17.95
CA ILE A 142 16.18 7.73 -17.79
C ILE A 142 16.81 8.46 -16.61
N SER A 143 17.89 9.17 -16.88
CA SER A 143 18.60 9.99 -15.90
C SER A 143 18.47 11.45 -16.32
N SER A 144 17.57 12.20 -15.67
CA SER A 144 17.56 13.65 -15.84
C SER A 144 18.63 14.26 -14.94
N ARG A 145 19.62 14.93 -15.54
CA ARG A 145 20.67 15.68 -14.82
C ARG A 145 20.09 16.70 -13.82
N TRP A 146 18.89 17.21 -14.07
CA TRP A 146 18.22 18.19 -13.22
C TRP A 146 17.74 17.61 -11.88
N LEU A 147 17.50 16.30 -11.83
CA LEU A 147 16.96 15.60 -10.65
C LEU A 147 18.05 14.88 -9.82
N GLN A 148 19.31 14.85 -10.27
CA GLN A 148 20.45 14.25 -9.53
C GLN A 148 20.94 15.09 -8.32
N GLY A 149 20.10 15.97 -7.77
CA GLY A 149 20.47 16.93 -6.74
C GLY A 149 20.76 16.31 -5.36
N PHE A 150 20.29 15.09 -5.05
CA PHE A 150 20.44 14.47 -3.74
C PHE A 150 21.42 13.29 -3.75
N LYS A 151 22.71 13.60 -3.52
CA LYS A 151 23.74 12.57 -3.35
C LYS A 151 23.83 12.00 -1.93
N SER A 152 23.24 12.65 -0.93
CA SER A 152 23.31 12.20 0.46
C SER A 152 22.21 11.17 0.77
N ASP A 153 22.59 10.01 1.31
CA ASP A 153 21.66 8.98 1.80
C ASP A 153 20.69 9.55 2.85
N ARG A 154 21.19 10.45 3.69
CA ARG A 154 20.46 11.19 4.73
C ARG A 154 19.38 12.14 4.19
N ASP A 155 19.43 12.52 2.91
CA ASP A 155 18.37 13.26 2.21
C ASP A 155 17.45 12.32 1.39
N ARG A 156 18.02 11.29 0.76
CA ARG A 156 17.29 10.18 0.11
C ARG A 156 16.29 9.52 1.07
N HIS A 157 16.72 9.22 2.30
CA HIS A 157 15.86 8.63 3.33
C HIS A 157 14.72 9.58 3.72
N GLY A 158 15.01 10.87 3.91
CA GLY A 158 13.99 11.87 4.23
C GLY A 158 12.91 12.00 3.15
N LEU A 159 13.28 11.93 1.86
CA LEU A 159 12.31 11.91 0.76
C LEU A 159 11.46 10.63 0.77
N VAL A 160 12.08 9.47 0.98
CA VAL A 160 11.36 8.20 1.08
C VAL A 160 10.37 8.22 2.24
N THR A 161 10.75 8.76 3.41
CA THR A 161 9.83 8.99 4.54
C THR A 161 8.64 9.87 4.16
N CYS A 162 8.85 10.97 3.41
CA CYS A 162 7.73 11.77 2.89
C CYS A 162 6.82 10.95 1.98
N GLY A 163 7.39 10.09 1.13
CA GLY A 163 6.64 9.18 0.26
C GLY A 163 5.81 8.15 1.03
N CYS A 164 6.35 7.58 2.11
CA CYS A 164 5.63 6.64 2.97
C CYS A 164 4.43 7.31 3.64
N ALA A 165 4.64 8.48 4.25
CA ALA A 165 3.58 9.26 4.87
C ALA A 165 2.51 9.67 3.85
N ALA A 166 2.93 10.09 2.66
CA ALA A 166 2.06 10.40 1.54
C ALA A 166 1.19 9.20 1.14
N GLY A 167 1.75 7.98 1.11
CA GLY A 167 0.99 6.76 0.82
C GLY A 167 -0.06 6.44 1.88
N VAL A 168 0.26 6.60 3.17
CA VAL A 168 -0.70 6.43 4.28
C VAL A 168 -1.78 7.51 4.23
N ALA A 169 -1.40 8.77 4.02
CA ALA A 169 -2.34 9.87 3.88
C ALA A 169 -3.28 9.66 2.69
N ALA A 170 -2.79 9.09 1.57
CA ALA A 170 -3.62 8.74 0.43
C ALA A 170 -4.60 7.61 0.76
N ALA A 171 -4.15 6.60 1.52
CA ALA A 171 -4.92 5.42 1.86
C ALA A 171 -6.07 5.74 2.84
N PHE A 172 -5.79 6.51 3.89
CA PHE A 172 -6.72 6.77 5.00
C PHE A 172 -7.31 8.18 5.02
N ARG A 173 -6.90 9.06 4.10
CA ARG A 173 -7.26 10.50 4.08
C ARG A 173 -6.93 11.24 5.37
N ALA A 174 -5.97 10.72 6.13
CA ALA A 174 -5.52 11.27 7.38
C ALA A 174 -4.10 11.81 7.20
N PRO A 175 -3.91 13.09 6.83
CA PRO A 175 -2.58 13.64 6.63
C PRO A 175 -1.75 13.59 7.92
N VAL A 176 -2.35 13.94 9.07
CA VAL A 176 -1.70 13.85 10.39
C VAL A 176 -1.39 12.40 10.76
N GLY A 177 -2.33 11.48 10.53
CA GLY A 177 -2.11 10.04 10.74
C GLY A 177 -0.95 9.49 9.90
N GLY A 178 -0.79 9.97 8.67
CA GLY A 178 0.37 9.65 7.81
C GLY A 178 1.70 10.13 8.38
N VAL A 179 1.74 11.33 8.99
CA VAL A 179 2.93 11.83 9.69
C VAL A 179 3.25 10.99 10.91
N LEU A 180 2.25 10.68 11.74
CA LEU A 180 2.41 9.88 12.96
C LEU A 180 2.88 8.46 12.62
N PHE A 181 2.26 7.82 11.63
CA PHE A 181 2.71 6.52 11.15
C PHE A 181 4.17 6.56 10.66
N ALA A 182 4.56 7.61 9.93
CA ALA A 182 5.93 7.73 9.48
C ALA A 182 6.92 7.89 10.64
N LEU A 183 6.51 8.60 11.70
CA LEU A 183 7.29 8.82 12.91
C LEU A 183 7.42 7.56 13.76
N GLU A 184 6.32 6.82 13.94
CA GLU A 184 6.25 5.63 14.82
C GLU A 184 6.80 4.38 14.14
N GLU A 185 6.39 4.12 12.90
CA GLU A 185 6.58 2.82 12.25
C GLU A 185 7.67 2.81 11.19
N VAL A 186 8.05 3.96 10.63
CA VAL A 186 8.85 4.00 9.40
C VAL A 186 10.28 4.50 9.65
N THR A 187 10.48 5.40 10.60
CA THR A 187 11.81 5.98 10.90
C THR A 187 12.20 5.86 12.36
N SER A 188 13.43 5.43 12.65
CA SER A 188 13.98 5.45 14.00
C SER A 188 14.58 6.79 14.44
N TRP A 189 14.81 7.72 13.49
CA TRP A 189 15.39 9.02 13.78
C TRP A 189 14.65 10.16 13.07
N TRP A 190 14.35 11.23 13.82
CA TRP A 190 13.45 12.29 13.38
C TRP A 190 14.03 13.70 13.55
N ARG A 191 13.75 14.60 12.60
CA ARG A 191 14.08 16.04 12.68
C ARG A 191 12.83 16.89 12.55
N SER A 192 12.79 17.99 13.29
CA SER A 192 11.72 18.99 13.19
C SER A 192 11.53 19.53 11.76
N GLN A 193 12.61 19.75 10.99
CA GLN A 193 12.48 20.16 9.58
C GLN A 193 11.97 19.06 8.64
N LEU A 194 12.18 17.78 8.97
CA LEU A 194 11.60 16.67 8.22
C LEU A 194 10.09 16.59 8.49
N MET A 195 9.67 16.76 9.74
CA MET A 195 8.26 16.79 10.14
C MET A 195 7.43 17.72 9.27
N TRP A 196 7.85 18.98 9.11
CA TRP A 196 7.13 19.95 8.31
C TRP A 196 7.04 19.56 6.82
N ARG A 197 8.07 18.91 6.28
CA ARG A 197 8.03 18.41 4.89
C ARG A 197 7.08 17.22 4.75
N VAL A 198 7.10 16.29 5.70
CA VAL A 198 6.22 15.11 5.72
C VAL A 198 4.75 15.53 5.90
N PHE A 199 4.48 16.52 6.74
CA PHE A 199 3.15 17.10 6.87
C PHE A 199 2.70 17.77 5.57
N PHE A 200 3.55 18.61 4.98
CA PHE A 200 3.25 19.25 3.70
C PHE A 200 2.97 18.26 2.57
N THR A 201 3.78 17.20 2.41
CA THR A 201 3.51 16.15 1.41
C THR A 201 2.18 15.46 1.64
N SER A 202 1.87 15.14 2.89
CA SER A 202 0.63 14.44 3.26
C SER A 202 -0.60 15.32 3.03
N ALA A 203 -0.51 16.63 3.30
CA ALA A 203 -1.57 17.59 3.01
C ALA A 203 -1.84 17.74 1.51
N ILE A 204 -0.78 17.79 0.67
CA ILE A 204 -0.93 17.84 -0.80
C ILE A 204 -1.65 16.59 -1.31
N VAL A 205 -1.30 15.41 -0.81
CA VAL A 205 -1.98 14.16 -1.18
C VAL A 205 -3.47 14.26 -0.86
N ALA A 206 -3.83 14.74 0.34
CA ALA A 206 -5.23 14.89 0.73
C ALA A 206 -5.97 15.81 -0.25
N VAL A 207 -5.38 16.95 -0.63
CA VAL A 207 -5.96 17.86 -1.64
C VAL A 207 -6.14 17.17 -2.99
N VAL A 208 -5.12 16.46 -3.49
CA VAL A 208 -5.18 15.75 -4.78
C VAL A 208 -6.26 14.66 -4.78
N VAL A 209 -6.32 13.85 -3.72
CA VAL A 209 -7.31 12.77 -3.60
C VAL A 209 -8.73 13.36 -3.47
N CYS A 210 -8.94 14.39 -2.65
CA CYS A 210 -10.24 15.04 -2.50
C CYS A 210 -10.70 15.71 -3.81
N ALA A 211 -9.81 16.42 -4.51
CA ALA A 211 -10.13 17.05 -5.78
C ALA A 211 -10.49 16.00 -6.86
N ALA A 212 -9.74 14.90 -6.94
CA ALA A 212 -10.04 13.81 -7.87
C ALA A 212 -11.38 13.15 -7.58
N MET A 213 -11.77 13.01 -6.31
CA MET A 213 -13.09 12.50 -5.95
C MET A 213 -14.21 13.42 -6.34
N GLU A 214 -14.08 14.73 -6.07
CA GLU A 214 -15.10 15.71 -6.42
C GLU A 214 -15.28 15.77 -7.94
N TRP A 215 -14.18 15.69 -8.69
CA TRP A 215 -14.23 15.49 -10.13
C TRP A 215 -15.02 14.25 -10.52
N CYS A 216 -14.80 13.13 -9.84
CA CYS A 216 -15.46 11.88 -10.19
C CYS A 216 -16.92 11.79 -9.79
N LYS A 217 -17.37 12.53 -8.77
CA LYS A 217 -18.80 12.69 -8.46
C LYS A 217 -19.60 13.33 -9.60
N SER A 218 -18.94 14.03 -10.54
CA SER A 218 -19.60 14.55 -11.76
C SER A 218 -20.11 13.46 -12.72
N GLY A 219 -19.92 12.17 -12.41
CA GLY A 219 -20.44 11.03 -13.18
C GLY A 219 -19.47 10.48 -14.23
N ASN A 220 -18.31 11.11 -14.44
CA ASN A 220 -17.37 10.75 -15.49
C ASN A 220 -16.43 9.57 -15.16
N CYS A 221 -16.44 9.04 -13.93
CA CYS A 221 -15.48 8.02 -13.47
C CYS A 221 -16.08 6.61 -13.29
N GLY A 222 -17.27 6.36 -13.84
CA GLY A 222 -17.92 5.04 -13.81
C GLY A 222 -18.42 4.67 -12.41
N HIS A 223 -18.01 3.52 -11.89
CA HIS A 223 -18.38 3.07 -10.54
C HIS A 223 -17.55 3.73 -9.42
N PHE A 224 -16.57 4.55 -9.78
CA PHE A 224 -15.70 5.21 -8.82
C PHE A 224 -16.44 6.32 -8.06
N GLY A 225 -16.45 6.23 -6.74
CA GLY A 225 -17.18 7.15 -5.84
C GLY A 225 -18.50 6.62 -5.28
N LEU A 226 -18.99 5.46 -5.75
CA LEU A 226 -20.12 4.73 -5.13
C LEU A 226 -19.66 3.85 -3.97
N GLY A 227 -18.42 3.35 -4.04
CA GLY A 227 -17.74 2.68 -2.94
C GLY A 227 -16.59 3.56 -2.47
N GLY A 228 -16.85 4.47 -1.54
CA GLY A 228 -15.83 5.38 -1.03
C GLY A 228 -14.58 4.66 -0.51
N PHE A 229 -13.49 5.42 -0.33
CA PHE A 229 -12.40 4.97 0.53
C PHE A 229 -12.96 4.64 1.92
N ILE A 230 -12.14 4.10 2.83
CA ILE A 230 -12.53 3.96 4.23
C ILE A 230 -12.87 5.38 4.76
N ILE A 231 -14.17 5.70 4.80
CA ILE A 231 -14.72 6.93 5.31
C ILE A 231 -15.49 6.51 6.55
N TRP A 232 -14.96 6.87 7.70
CA TRP A 232 -15.64 6.71 8.98
C TRP A 232 -16.56 7.92 9.12
N ASP A 233 -17.76 7.84 8.56
CA ASP A 233 -18.79 8.87 8.76
C ASP A 233 -19.61 8.53 10.00
N ILE A 234 -19.76 9.50 10.90
CA ILE A 234 -20.53 9.36 12.14
C ILE A 234 -21.75 10.25 11.98
N SER A 235 -22.76 9.75 11.27
CA SER A 235 -23.97 10.53 10.92
C SER A 235 -25.15 10.29 11.87
N GLY A 236 -24.98 9.58 13.00
CA GLY A 236 -26.09 9.35 13.94
C GLY A 236 -25.80 8.48 15.17
N GLY A 237 -24.76 8.81 15.95
CA GLY A 237 -24.44 8.15 17.22
C GLY A 237 -24.52 9.09 18.42
N GLN A 238 -24.56 8.52 19.64
CA GLN A 238 -24.31 9.27 20.87
C GLN A 238 -22.83 9.66 20.92
N GLU A 239 -22.53 10.95 20.79
CA GLU A 239 -21.16 11.47 20.75
C GLU A 239 -20.49 11.50 22.13
N ASP A 240 -21.30 11.41 23.19
CA ASP A 240 -20.86 11.47 24.58
C ASP A 240 -20.65 10.06 25.16
N TYR A 241 -19.42 9.77 25.56
CA TYR A 241 -19.05 8.55 26.27
C TYR A 241 -19.20 8.76 27.78
N SER A 242 -19.88 7.84 28.45
CA SER A 242 -19.91 7.81 29.92
C SER A 242 -18.67 7.12 30.49
N PHE A 243 -18.22 7.52 31.69
CA PHE A 243 -17.04 6.90 32.32
C PHE A 243 -17.19 5.38 32.52
N GLU A 244 -18.42 4.90 32.68
CA GLU A 244 -18.76 3.48 32.82
C GLU A 244 -18.44 2.67 31.55
N GLU A 245 -18.44 3.30 30.36
CA GLU A 245 -18.13 2.65 29.09
C GLU A 245 -16.61 2.40 28.91
N LEU A 246 -15.76 3.06 29.71
CA LEU A 246 -14.31 2.89 29.62
C LEU A 246 -13.87 1.45 29.93
N LEU A 247 -14.54 0.79 30.88
CA LEU A 247 -14.21 -0.59 31.27
C LEU A 247 -14.52 -1.58 30.13
N PRO A 248 -15.74 -1.60 29.51
CA PRO A 248 -16.00 -2.37 28.30
C PRO A 248 -14.98 -2.11 27.18
N MET A 249 -14.61 -0.85 26.92
CA MET A 249 -13.64 -0.49 25.89
C MET A 249 -12.24 -1.08 26.19
N ALA A 250 -11.81 -1.06 27.45
CA ALA A 250 -10.56 -1.69 27.87
C ALA A 250 -10.60 -3.22 27.68
N VAL A 251 -11.72 -3.87 28.00
CA VAL A 251 -11.91 -5.32 27.78
C VAL A 251 -11.83 -5.67 26.30
N ILE A 252 -12.48 -4.89 25.43
CA ILE A 252 -12.38 -5.05 23.97
C ILE A 252 -10.92 -4.89 23.52
N GLY A 253 -10.18 -3.92 24.06
CA GLY A 253 -8.76 -3.74 23.81
C GLY A 253 -7.91 -4.96 24.18
N VAL A 254 -8.15 -5.57 25.34
CA VAL A 254 -7.44 -6.79 25.79
C VAL A 254 -7.76 -7.97 24.86
N ILE A 255 -9.04 -8.18 24.54
CA ILE A 255 -9.47 -9.25 23.63
C ILE A 255 -8.85 -9.05 22.24
N GLY A 256 -8.88 -7.82 21.71
CA GLY A 256 -8.25 -7.46 20.44
C GLY A 256 -6.74 -7.71 20.44
N GLY A 257 -6.05 -7.39 21.53
CA GLY A 257 -4.62 -7.67 21.70
C GLY A 257 -4.30 -9.17 21.70
N LEU A 258 -5.10 -9.98 22.42
CA LEU A 258 -4.93 -11.44 22.46
C LEU A 258 -5.21 -12.08 21.10
N LEU A 259 -6.30 -11.69 20.42
CA LEU A 259 -6.62 -12.18 19.08
C LEU A 259 -5.56 -11.76 18.05
N GLY A 260 -5.03 -10.53 18.15
CA GLY A 260 -3.93 -10.07 17.31
C GLY A 260 -2.65 -10.87 17.52
N ALA A 261 -2.29 -11.20 18.77
CA ALA A 261 -1.15 -12.05 19.08
C ALA A 261 -1.32 -13.47 18.50
N LEU A 262 -2.52 -14.06 18.62
CA LEU A 262 -2.85 -15.35 18.03
C LEU A 262 -2.74 -15.31 16.50
N PHE A 263 -3.31 -14.29 15.85
CA PHE A 263 -3.24 -14.09 14.41
C PHE A 263 -1.78 -14.01 13.92
N ASN A 264 -0.92 -13.29 14.64
CA ASN A 264 0.51 -13.20 14.34
C ASN A 264 1.21 -14.56 14.45
N GLN A 265 0.94 -15.34 15.50
CA GLN A 265 1.51 -16.70 15.65
C GLN A 265 1.07 -17.63 14.51
N LEU A 266 -0.22 -17.62 14.16
CA LEU A 266 -0.74 -18.43 13.05
C LEU A 266 -0.10 -18.01 11.72
N THR A 267 0.04 -16.71 11.47
CA THR A 267 0.67 -16.19 10.25
C THR A 267 2.15 -16.60 10.16
N ILE A 268 2.88 -16.57 11.29
CA ILE A 268 4.27 -17.04 11.34
C ILE A 268 4.33 -18.54 11.06
N TYR A 269 3.44 -19.35 11.65
CA TYR A 269 3.36 -20.78 11.40
C TYR A 269 3.12 -21.10 9.92
N VAL A 270 2.10 -20.48 9.31
CA VAL A 270 1.77 -20.65 7.89
C VAL A 270 2.93 -20.20 7.00
N THR A 271 3.60 -19.10 7.34
CA THR A 271 4.76 -18.61 6.57
C THR A 271 5.94 -19.58 6.64
N ARG A 272 6.22 -20.17 7.81
CA ARG A 272 7.25 -21.21 7.97
C ARG A 272 6.89 -22.47 7.18
N TRP A 273 5.63 -22.91 7.25
CA TRP A 273 5.13 -24.04 6.47
C TRP A 273 5.28 -23.81 4.96
N ARG A 274 4.86 -22.64 4.46
CA ARG A 274 5.02 -22.26 3.04
C ARG A 274 6.47 -22.27 2.59
N ARG A 275 7.38 -21.75 3.42
CA ARG A 275 8.82 -21.74 3.14
C ARG A 275 9.41 -23.16 3.08
N ASN A 276 8.99 -24.05 3.99
CA ASN A 276 9.58 -25.37 4.13
C ASN A 276 9.02 -26.39 3.14
N TYR A 277 7.74 -26.31 2.79
CA TYR A 277 7.06 -27.33 1.98
C TYR A 277 6.69 -26.85 0.57
N LEU A 278 6.16 -25.64 0.42
CA LEU A 278 5.71 -25.13 -0.88
C LEU A 278 6.89 -24.68 -1.76
N HIS A 279 7.86 -23.99 -1.17
CA HIS A 279 9.02 -23.46 -1.89
C HIS A 279 10.09 -24.51 -2.25
N LYS A 280 10.08 -25.70 -1.64
CA LYS A 280 11.04 -26.78 -1.98
C LYS A 280 10.76 -27.42 -3.34
N LYS A 281 9.54 -27.32 -3.87
CA LYS A 281 9.12 -27.98 -5.13
C LYS A 281 9.09 -27.06 -6.36
N GLY A 282 9.26 -25.74 -6.20
CA GLY A 282 9.11 -24.76 -7.28
C GLY A 282 10.43 -24.10 -7.70
N ASN A 283 11.07 -24.57 -8.77
CA ASN A 283 12.30 -23.95 -9.31
C ASN A 283 12.09 -22.54 -9.92
N ARG A 284 10.85 -22.15 -10.27
CA ARG A 284 10.58 -20.86 -10.94
C ARG A 284 10.13 -19.72 -10.01
N VAL A 285 9.72 -20.02 -8.78
CA VAL A 285 9.16 -19.03 -7.85
C VAL A 285 9.85 -19.16 -6.49
N LYS A 286 11.18 -19.01 -6.48
CA LYS A 286 11.84 -18.47 -5.28
C LYS A 286 11.46 -16.99 -5.23
N VAL A 287 10.26 -16.68 -4.73
CA VAL A 287 10.07 -15.38 -4.08
C VAL A 287 11.17 -15.36 -3.03
N HIS A 288 12.17 -14.50 -3.24
CA HIS A 288 13.15 -14.16 -2.22
C HIS A 288 12.39 -13.45 -1.11
N ILE A 289 11.61 -14.21 -0.34
CA ILE A 289 11.27 -13.85 1.02
C ILE A 289 12.64 -13.90 1.68
N TYR A 290 13.31 -12.73 1.74
CA TYR A 290 14.58 -12.54 2.40
C TYR A 290 14.39 -12.92 3.88
N SER A 291 14.45 -14.22 4.15
CA SER A 291 14.74 -14.73 5.46
C SER A 291 16.22 -14.45 5.60
N TYR A 292 16.55 -13.45 6.43
CA TYR A 292 17.84 -13.38 7.08
C TYR A 292 18.24 -14.80 7.48
N ARG A 293 19.22 -15.32 6.76
CA ARG A 293 19.96 -16.49 7.16
C ARG A 293 20.62 -16.08 8.49
N HIS A 294 20.43 -16.90 9.51
CA HIS A 294 21.16 -16.82 10.78
C HIS A 294 22.61 -16.34 10.58
N THR A 295 22.88 -15.07 10.87
CA THR A 295 24.25 -14.58 11.14
C THR A 295 24.26 -13.29 11.97
N TYR A 296 23.45 -13.20 13.03
CA TYR A 296 23.80 -12.37 14.19
C TYR A 296 23.55 -13.21 15.43
N ILE A 297 24.54 -14.07 15.68
CA ILE A 297 24.89 -14.50 17.03
C ILE A 297 25.07 -13.22 17.84
N PHE A 298 24.32 -13.10 18.93
CA PHE A 298 24.68 -12.22 20.05
C PHE A 298 26.17 -12.43 20.35
N ARG A 299 26.97 -11.40 20.10
CA ARG A 299 28.25 -11.22 20.76
C ARG A 299 28.42 -9.73 21.01
#